data_AF-A0A2P2D1W5-F1
#
_entry.id   AF-A0A2P2D1W5-F1
#
_cell.length_a   1.000
_cell.length_b   1.000
_cell.length_c   1.000
_cell.angle_alpha   90.00
_cell.angle_beta   90.00
_cell.angle_gamma   90.00
#
_symmetry.space_group_name_H-M   'P 1'
#
loop_
_entity.id
_entity.type
_entity.pdbx_description
1 polymer ?
#
loop_
_entity_poly.entity_id
_entity_poly.type
_entity_poly.pdbx_seq_one_letter_code
_entity_poly.pdbx_strand_id
1 'polypeptide(L)'
;MTEDKRKIGVLLASSLWVKWAALFLLVLVTGVAVYFLKENALAAFLLVFGSFVLSFNSYFESIFVSFGQYHALSIWYPLPNLIRILILYLADQFSDHALGHLDILGIFSVAPVFTIVLFFLLFPRGKLNWAGDKEEVRQQTRELISFNRYAFLASLFAIVSDRMELFFLNKYHSNEAVAAYGVALQPFSGFVILFSVLNSMIYPKLSRLTENKEFTSYLGKSILVAVVFALALGPWVLLGDWVFSALFSGKYPESVPVFQLLYPNYLFQLVFSPLGMALFALGQPRLLAILALVRLIFGLVLDNLLIPEYGTMGAAGAFFLGQIPSWFLLSGYFLAYYKPSAK
;
A
#
# COMPACT_ATOMS: atom_id res chain seq x y z
N MET A 1 21.38 -12.55 10.72
CA MET A 1 21.01 -11.46 11.65
C MET A 1 21.89 -11.55 12.87
N THR A 2 22.31 -10.43 13.45
CA THR A 2 23.17 -10.40 14.64
C THR A 2 22.40 -10.88 15.88
N GLU A 3 22.93 -11.88 16.59
CA GLU A 3 22.42 -12.31 17.91
C GLU A 3 22.74 -11.30 19.03
N ASP A 4 23.38 -10.19 18.67
CA ASP A 4 23.74 -9.10 19.56
C ASP A 4 22.50 -8.38 20.09
N LYS A 5 22.16 -8.67 21.35
CA LYS A 5 21.04 -8.07 22.08
C LYS A 5 21.13 -6.54 22.09
N ARG A 6 22.33 -5.93 22.14
CA ARG A 6 22.49 -4.47 22.19
C ARG A 6 22.05 -3.84 20.87
N LYS A 7 22.50 -4.38 19.72
CA LYS A 7 22.08 -3.91 18.39
C LYS A 7 20.59 -4.05 18.18
N ILE A 8 20.00 -5.16 18.64
CA ILE A 8 18.54 -5.36 18.62
C ILE A 8 17.84 -4.25 19.41
N GLY A 9 18.31 -3.93 20.62
CA GLY A 9 17.71 -2.89 21.45
C GLY A 9 17.80 -1.50 20.88
N VAL A 10 18.95 -1.13 20.32
CA VAL A 10 19.12 0.15 19.61
C VAL A 10 18.13 0.26 18.45
N LEU A 11 17.98 -0.79 17.64
CA LEU A 11 17.12 -0.78 16.44
C LEU A 11 15.63 -0.72 16.81
N LEU A 12 15.21 -1.49 17.82
CA LEU A 12 13.84 -1.48 18.33
C LEU A 12 13.48 -0.11 18.94
N ALA A 13 14.32 0.43 19.81
CA ALA A 13 14.12 1.74 20.43
C ALA A 13 14.08 2.87 19.37
N SER A 14 14.99 2.84 18.40
CA SER A 14 15.05 3.83 17.32
C SER A 14 13.76 3.83 16.49
N SER A 15 13.22 2.65 16.18
CA SER A 15 11.98 2.49 15.43
C SER A 15 10.75 2.98 16.20
N LEU A 16 10.71 2.78 17.52
CA LEU A 16 9.65 3.35 18.37
C LEU A 16 9.67 4.89 18.35
N TRP A 17 10.85 5.51 18.44
CA TRP A 17 10.97 6.97 18.37
C TRP A 17 10.47 7.53 17.04
N VAL A 18 10.80 6.86 15.92
CA VAL A 18 10.29 7.24 14.59
C VAL A 18 8.76 7.18 14.55
N LYS A 19 8.13 6.19 15.19
CA LYS A 19 6.67 6.08 15.25
C LYS A 19 6.01 7.17 16.08
N TRP A 20 6.56 7.50 17.24
CA TRP A 20 6.04 8.60 18.06
C TRP A 20 6.16 9.94 17.34
N ALA A 21 7.28 10.18 16.65
CA ALA A 21 7.44 11.36 15.81
C ALA A 21 6.42 11.38 14.65
N ALA A 22 6.17 10.24 14.01
CA ALA A 22 5.17 10.11 12.96
C ALA A 22 3.74 10.34 13.47
N LEU A 23 3.39 9.82 14.67
CA LEU A 23 2.09 10.09 15.30
C LEU A 23 1.91 11.58 15.56
N PHE A 24 2.91 12.23 16.15
CA PHE A 24 2.83 13.67 16.44
C PHE A 24 2.60 14.48 15.17
N LEU A 25 3.33 14.18 14.10
CA LEU A 25 3.16 14.82 12.81
C LEU A 25 1.78 14.54 12.20
N LEU A 26 1.29 13.31 12.31
CA LEU A 26 -0.03 12.93 11.79
C LEU A 26 -1.16 13.62 12.55
N VAL A 27 -1.08 13.69 13.88
CA VAL A 27 -2.03 14.46 14.72
C VAL A 27 -2.02 15.94 14.34
N LEU A 28 -0.84 16.53 14.13
CA LEU A 28 -0.72 17.94 13.76
C LEU A 28 -1.33 18.21 12.39
N VAL A 29 -0.98 17.42 11.37
CA VAL A 29 -1.52 17.55 10.01
C VAL A 29 -3.03 17.33 9.99
N THR A 30 -3.53 16.29 10.66
CA THR A 30 -4.97 16.03 10.72
C THR A 30 -5.70 17.10 11.53
N GLY A 31 -5.13 17.61 12.62
CA GLY A 31 -5.72 18.71 13.39
C GLY A 31 -5.88 19.99 12.57
N VAL A 32 -4.87 20.33 11.77
CA VAL A 32 -4.94 21.43 10.79
C VAL A 32 -6.03 21.15 9.76
N ALA A 33 -6.06 19.94 9.19
CA ALA A 33 -7.06 19.57 8.19
C ALA A 33 -8.49 19.64 8.72
N VAL A 34 -8.76 19.14 9.93
CA VAL A 34 -10.08 19.21 10.58
C VAL A 34 -10.52 20.65 10.76
N TYR A 35 -9.60 21.52 11.21
CA TYR A 35 -9.90 22.94 11.38
C TYR A 35 -10.27 23.63 10.07
N PHE A 36 -9.51 23.38 8.99
CA PHE A 36 -9.75 24.02 7.69
C PHE A 36 -10.93 23.43 6.92
N LEU A 37 -11.09 22.11 6.94
CA LEU A 37 -12.12 21.39 6.18
C LEU A 37 -13.46 21.29 6.93
N LYS A 38 -13.50 21.68 8.22
CA LYS A 38 -14.67 21.55 9.11
C LYS A 38 -15.22 20.12 9.18
N GLU A 39 -14.32 19.15 9.09
CA GLU A 39 -14.63 17.72 9.13
C GLU A 39 -15.02 17.26 10.54
N ASN A 40 -15.70 16.12 10.62
CA ASN A 40 -16.08 15.53 11.90
C ASN A 40 -14.83 15.13 12.71
N ALA A 41 -14.61 15.82 13.84
CA ALA A 41 -13.47 15.59 14.72
C ALA A 41 -13.37 14.13 15.21
N LEU A 42 -14.51 13.46 15.41
CA LEU A 42 -14.53 12.06 15.83
C LEU A 42 -14.02 11.15 14.71
N ALA A 43 -14.46 11.35 13.47
CA ALA A 43 -13.97 10.58 12.33
C ALA A 43 -12.47 10.76 12.11
N ALA A 44 -11.99 12.00 12.22
CA ALA A 44 -10.57 12.33 12.12
C ALA A 44 -9.75 11.68 13.24
N PHE A 45 -10.24 11.73 14.49
CA PHE A 45 -9.62 11.05 15.62
C PHE A 45 -9.52 9.54 15.39
N LEU A 46 -10.61 8.89 14.96
CA LEU A 46 -10.62 7.46 14.66
C LEU A 46 -9.62 7.10 13.56
N LEU A 47 -9.53 7.90 12.48
CA LEU A 47 -8.56 7.69 11.41
C LEU A 47 -7.11 7.80 11.90
N VAL A 48 -6.79 8.82 12.71
CA VAL A 48 -5.46 9.01 13.30
C VAL A 48 -5.11 7.84 14.22
N PHE A 49 -6.03 7.51 15.13
CA PHE A 49 -5.85 6.43 16.10
C PHE A 49 -5.70 5.08 15.41
N GLY A 50 -6.62 4.74 14.50
CA GLY A 50 -6.57 3.50 13.73
C GLY A 50 -5.28 3.38 12.90
N SER A 51 -4.85 4.46 12.25
CA SER A 51 -3.58 4.49 11.50
C SER A 51 -2.37 4.26 12.41
N PHE A 52 -2.36 4.84 13.61
CA PHE A 52 -1.31 4.62 14.59
C PHE A 52 -1.24 3.16 15.05
N VAL A 53 -2.38 2.58 15.42
CA VAL A 53 -2.49 1.17 15.83
C VAL A 53 -2.06 0.24 14.69
N LEU A 54 -2.53 0.48 13.47
CA LEU A 54 -2.12 -0.30 12.29
C LEU A 54 -0.62 -0.20 12.02
N SER A 55 -0.01 0.97 12.28
CA SER A 55 1.44 1.11 12.17
C SER A 55 2.18 0.15 13.12
N PHE A 56 1.67 -0.06 14.33
CA PHE A 56 2.24 -1.05 15.27
C PHE A 56 2.07 -2.46 14.74
N ASN A 57 0.91 -2.76 14.13
CA ASN A 57 0.65 -4.06 13.55
C ASN A 57 1.71 -4.44 12.48
N SER A 58 2.02 -3.53 11.56
CA SER A 58 3.07 -3.72 10.54
C SER A 58 4.49 -3.74 11.12
N TYR A 59 4.72 -3.07 12.25
CA TYR A 59 6.01 -3.11 12.93
C TYR A 59 6.27 -4.45 13.62
N PHE A 60 5.27 -4.99 14.30
CA PHE A 60 5.36 -6.33 14.88
C PHE A 60 5.50 -7.42 13.80
N GLU A 61 4.80 -7.27 12.67
CA GLU A 61 5.01 -8.08 11.47
C GLU A 61 6.49 -8.05 11.03
N SER A 62 7.07 -6.85 10.92
CA SER A 62 8.49 -6.68 10.56
C SER A 62 9.44 -7.34 11.57
N ILE A 63 9.10 -7.34 12.87
CA ILE A 63 9.86 -8.05 13.90
C ILE A 63 9.75 -9.56 13.69
N PHE A 64 8.55 -10.12 13.49
CA PHE A 64 8.39 -11.55 13.21
C PHE A 64 9.21 -11.99 11.99
N VAL A 65 9.15 -11.23 10.89
CA VAL A 65 9.93 -11.47 9.67
C VAL A 65 11.43 -11.43 9.97
N SER A 66 11.89 -10.40 10.69
CA SER A 66 13.31 -10.25 11.06
C SER A 66 13.80 -11.45 11.89
N PHE A 67 13.05 -11.86 12.92
CA PHE A 67 13.43 -13.00 13.76
C PHE A 67 13.10 -14.38 13.14
N GLY A 68 12.67 -14.44 11.87
CA GLY A 68 12.33 -15.67 11.16
C GLY A 68 11.16 -16.46 11.77
N GLN A 69 10.28 -15.80 12.52
CA GLN A 69 9.17 -16.42 13.24
C GLN A 69 7.94 -16.58 12.34
N TYR A 70 8.10 -17.30 11.23
CA TYR A 70 7.04 -17.42 10.21
C TYR A 70 5.77 -18.13 10.71
N HIS A 71 5.87 -19.06 11.67
CA HIS A 71 4.69 -19.69 12.27
C HIS A 71 3.80 -18.68 13.03
N ALA A 72 4.41 -17.83 13.86
CA ALA A 72 3.67 -16.76 14.54
C ALA A 72 3.13 -15.74 13.53
N LEU A 73 3.88 -15.47 12.46
CA LEU A 73 3.46 -14.60 11.36
C LEU A 73 2.21 -15.12 10.62
N SER A 74 2.12 -16.43 10.37
CA SER A 74 0.94 -17.05 9.75
C SER A 74 -0.32 -16.89 10.59
N ILE A 75 -0.21 -16.90 11.92
CA ILE A 75 -1.32 -16.62 12.84
C ILE A 75 -1.62 -15.11 12.89
N TRP A 76 -0.57 -14.28 12.87
CA TRP A 76 -0.65 -12.82 12.94
C TRP A 76 -1.43 -12.19 11.79
N TYR A 77 -1.15 -12.59 10.55
CA TYR A 77 -1.71 -11.95 9.35
C TYR A 77 -3.24 -11.92 9.28
N PRO A 78 -3.97 -13.05 9.45
CA PRO A 78 -5.43 -13.04 9.31
C PRO A 78 -6.13 -12.42 10.52
N LEU A 79 -5.47 -12.36 11.68
CA LEU A 79 -6.09 -12.09 12.97
C LEU A 79 -6.81 -10.74 13.08
N PRO A 80 -6.25 -9.59 12.65
CA PRO A 80 -6.99 -8.32 12.67
C PRO A 80 -8.30 -8.39 11.87
N ASN A 81 -8.29 -9.09 10.73
CA ASN A 81 -9.46 -9.19 9.86
C ASN A 81 -10.49 -10.18 10.41
N LEU A 82 -10.06 -11.29 11.01
CA LEU A 82 -10.98 -12.22 11.70
C LEU A 82 -11.68 -11.53 12.88
N ILE A 83 -10.94 -10.75 13.67
CA ILE A 83 -11.51 -9.96 14.76
C ILE A 83 -12.47 -8.89 14.22
N ARG A 84 -12.13 -8.21 13.11
CA ARG A 84 -13.06 -7.26 12.47
C ARG A 84 -14.37 -7.92 12.04
N ILE A 85 -14.30 -9.09 11.41
CA ILE A 85 -15.50 -9.84 10.99
C ILE A 85 -16.34 -10.22 12.20
N LEU A 86 -15.70 -10.72 13.27
CA LEU A 86 -16.39 -11.05 14.51
C LEU A 86 -17.09 -9.83 15.13
N ILE A 87 -16.39 -8.70 15.24
CA ILE A 87 -16.95 -7.48 15.82
C ILE A 87 -18.08 -6.93 14.92
N LEU A 88 -17.92 -6.94 13.59
CA LEU A 88 -18.97 -6.53 12.66
C LEU A 88 -20.22 -7.38 12.81
N TYR A 89 -20.05 -8.71 12.88
CA TYR A 89 -21.16 -9.64 13.07
C TYR A 89 -21.87 -9.40 14.40
N LEU A 90 -21.12 -9.26 15.50
CA LEU A 90 -21.71 -8.98 16.81
C LEU A 90 -22.39 -7.61 16.81
N ALA A 91 -21.78 -6.58 16.23
CA ALA A 91 -22.36 -5.25 16.15
C ALA A 91 -23.67 -5.24 15.35
N ASP A 92 -23.76 -6.01 14.26
CA ASP A 92 -24.98 -6.18 13.48
C ASP A 92 -26.10 -6.89 14.28
N GLN A 93 -25.76 -7.92 15.07
CA GLN A 93 -26.75 -8.67 15.84
C GLN A 93 -27.25 -7.93 17.09
N PHE A 94 -26.42 -7.09 17.71
CA PHE A 94 -26.74 -6.41 18.97
C PHE A 94 -27.12 -4.93 18.81
N SER A 95 -26.92 -4.35 17.62
CA SER A 95 -27.32 -2.96 17.35
C SER A 95 -28.75 -2.90 16.85
N ASP A 96 -29.57 -2.06 17.49
CA ASP A 96 -30.94 -1.78 17.03
C ASP A 96 -30.97 -0.92 15.75
N HIS A 97 -29.83 -0.32 15.37
CA HIS A 97 -29.68 0.45 14.14
C HIS A 97 -28.75 -0.25 13.15
N ALA A 98 -29.01 -0.04 11.85
CA ALA A 98 -28.07 -0.41 10.80
C ALA A 98 -26.71 0.25 11.03
N LEU A 99 -25.64 -0.50 10.83
CA LEU A 99 -24.27 0.00 11.03
C LEU A 99 -23.97 1.16 10.07
N GLY A 100 -23.65 2.31 10.64
CA GLY A 100 -23.24 3.50 9.90
C GLY A 100 -21.76 3.49 9.55
N HIS A 101 -21.35 4.49 8.78
CA HIS A 101 -19.95 4.68 8.40
C HIS A 101 -19.02 4.91 9.61
N LEU A 102 -19.50 5.59 10.67
CA LEU A 102 -18.73 5.80 11.90
C LEU A 102 -18.53 4.50 12.69
N ASP A 103 -19.52 3.62 12.72
CA ASP A 103 -19.41 2.31 13.40
C ASP A 103 -18.37 1.45 12.71
N ILE A 104 -18.45 1.37 11.37
CA ILE A 104 -17.47 0.65 10.55
C ILE A 104 -16.08 1.24 10.78
N LEU A 105 -15.92 2.57 10.75
CA LEU A 105 -14.64 3.23 10.99
C LEU A 105 -14.10 2.95 12.39
N GLY A 106 -14.96 2.98 13.41
CA GLY A 106 -14.62 2.66 14.79
C GLY A 106 -14.12 1.23 14.93
N ILE A 107 -14.86 0.26 14.37
CA ILE A 107 -14.49 -1.16 14.38
C ILE A 107 -13.14 -1.38 13.68
N PHE A 108 -12.93 -0.78 12.51
CA PHE A 108 -11.69 -0.93 11.77
C PHE A 108 -10.47 -0.32 12.49
N SER A 109 -10.71 0.70 13.32
CA SER A 109 -9.69 1.41 14.10
C SER A 109 -9.36 0.69 15.41
N VAL A 110 -10.36 0.11 16.08
CA VAL A 110 -10.21 -0.53 17.40
C VAL A 110 -9.84 -2.01 17.29
N ALA A 111 -10.34 -2.74 16.29
CA ALA A 111 -10.08 -4.18 16.16
C ALA A 111 -8.59 -4.56 16.18
N PRO A 112 -7.67 -3.82 15.52
CA PRO A 112 -6.24 -4.14 15.55
C PRO A 112 -5.57 -3.89 16.92
N VAL A 113 -6.21 -3.21 17.87
CA VAL A 113 -5.65 -2.99 19.22
C VAL A 113 -5.43 -4.33 19.94
N PHE A 114 -6.32 -5.28 19.75
CA PHE A 114 -6.20 -6.62 20.34
C PHE A 114 -4.96 -7.38 19.84
N THR A 115 -4.50 -7.12 18.61
CA THR A 115 -3.31 -7.80 18.09
C THR A 115 -2.04 -7.34 18.80
N ILE A 116 -2.00 -6.10 19.29
CA ILE A 116 -0.87 -5.61 20.11
C ILE A 116 -0.68 -6.47 21.36
N VAL A 117 -1.77 -6.82 22.06
CA VAL A 117 -1.70 -7.69 23.25
C VAL A 117 -1.25 -9.10 22.87
N LEU A 118 -1.81 -9.64 21.79
CA LEU A 118 -1.49 -10.98 21.29
C LEU A 118 -0.03 -11.10 20.84
N PHE A 119 0.59 -10.02 20.34
CA PHE A 119 2.01 -10.01 20.01
C PHE A 119 2.88 -10.44 21.19
N PHE A 120 2.65 -9.89 22.38
CA PHE A 120 3.42 -10.19 23.59
C PHE A 120 3.14 -11.58 24.18
N LEU A 121 2.10 -12.26 23.68
CA LEU A 121 1.78 -13.65 24.00
C LEU A 121 2.42 -14.63 22.99
N LEU A 122 2.40 -14.28 21.70
CA LEU A 122 2.93 -15.12 20.61
C LEU A 122 4.46 -14.99 20.45
N PHE A 123 5.03 -13.82 20.73
CA PHE A 123 6.45 -13.57 20.52
C PHE A 123 7.30 -14.04 21.72
N PRO A 124 8.40 -14.79 21.49
CA PRO A 124 9.29 -15.22 22.58
C PRO A 124 9.95 -14.02 23.28
N ARG A 125 9.47 -13.68 24.48
CA ARG A 125 9.91 -12.49 25.24
C ARG A 125 11.42 -12.40 25.46
N GLY A 126 12.10 -13.54 25.60
CA GLY A 126 13.56 -13.59 25.81
C GLY A 126 14.41 -13.12 24.63
N LYS A 127 13.82 -12.93 23.44
CA LYS A 127 14.49 -12.40 22.25
C LYS A 127 14.37 -10.88 22.11
N LEU A 128 13.47 -10.24 22.85
CA LEU A 128 13.31 -8.79 22.84
C LEU A 128 14.32 -8.16 23.81
N ASN A 129 15.08 -7.20 23.33
CA ASN A 129 15.83 -6.28 24.17
C ASN A 129 15.44 -4.86 23.77
N TRP A 130 15.19 -3.99 24.74
CA TRP A 130 14.86 -2.58 24.52
C TRP A 130 15.95 -1.64 25.02
N ALA A 131 17.03 -2.18 25.59
CA ALA A 131 18.17 -1.41 26.07
C ALA A 131 19.12 -1.08 24.92
N GLY A 132 19.46 0.20 24.80
CA GLY A 132 20.46 0.74 23.89
C GLY A 132 21.01 2.05 24.44
N ASP A 133 22.24 2.39 24.08
CA ASP A 133 22.81 3.68 24.47
C ASP A 133 22.08 4.83 23.76
N LYS A 134 21.89 5.96 24.45
CA LYS A 134 21.12 7.10 23.94
C LYS A 134 21.75 7.68 22.68
N GLU A 135 23.08 7.74 22.62
CA GLU A 135 23.79 8.26 21.44
C GLU A 135 23.65 7.33 20.24
N GLU A 136 23.81 6.02 20.43
CA GLU A 136 23.62 5.00 19.39
C GLU A 136 22.18 5.01 18.84
N VAL A 137 21.18 5.10 19.73
CA VAL A 137 19.76 5.22 19.34
C VAL A 137 19.53 6.49 18.53
N ARG A 138 20.08 7.63 18.95
CA ARG A 138 19.91 8.89 18.23
C ARG A 138 20.53 8.84 16.83
N GLN A 139 21.72 8.26 16.70
CA GLN A 139 22.38 8.08 15.40
C GLN A 139 21.55 7.17 14.49
N GLN A 140 21.15 6.00 15.00
CA GLN A 140 20.37 5.03 14.23
C GLN A 140 19.00 5.60 13.81
N THR A 141 18.32 6.34 14.69
CA THR A 141 17.07 7.06 14.35
C THR A 141 17.29 8.04 13.19
N ARG A 142 18.39 8.81 13.20
CA ARG A 142 18.69 9.76 12.11
C ARG A 142 18.92 9.05 10.78
N GLU A 143 19.65 7.94 10.79
CA GLU A 143 19.88 7.12 9.60
C GLU A 143 18.57 6.53 9.06
N LEU A 144 17.73 5.97 9.94
CA LEU A 144 16.41 5.44 9.58
C LEU A 144 15.51 6.53 8.97
N ILE A 145 15.47 7.73 9.55
CA ILE A 145 14.69 8.85 8.99
C ILE A 145 15.22 9.28 7.62
N SER A 146 16.54 9.37 7.45
CA SER A 146 17.16 9.78 6.17
C SER A 146 16.83 8.82 5.03
N PHE A 147 16.76 7.52 5.33
CA PHE A 147 16.35 6.48 4.38
C PHE A 147 14.83 6.49 4.17
N ASN A 148 14.05 6.42 5.25
CA ASN A 148 12.61 6.28 5.21
C ASN A 148 11.88 7.51 4.67
N ARG A 149 12.46 8.72 4.70
CA ARG A 149 11.79 9.92 4.16
C ARG A 149 11.40 9.78 2.69
N TYR A 150 12.26 9.15 1.87
CA TYR A 150 11.95 8.98 0.44
C TYR A 150 10.94 7.86 0.22
N ALA A 151 11.04 6.77 0.99
CA ALA A 151 10.02 5.72 0.96
C ALA A 151 8.66 6.26 1.40
N PHE A 152 8.63 7.08 2.45
CA PHE A 152 7.43 7.76 2.93
C PHE A 152 6.84 8.70 1.87
N LEU A 153 7.66 9.55 1.22
CA LEU A 153 7.19 10.41 0.14
C LEU A 153 6.66 9.62 -1.05
N ALA A 154 7.33 8.52 -1.43
CA ALA A 154 6.85 7.64 -2.48
C ALA A 154 5.49 7.05 -2.12
N SER A 155 5.32 6.53 -0.90
CA SER A 155 4.04 6.01 -0.42
C SER A 155 2.96 7.09 -0.37
N LEU A 156 3.28 8.31 0.10
CA LEU A 156 2.33 9.41 0.17
C LEU A 156 1.82 9.79 -1.22
N PHE A 157 2.73 10.05 -2.17
CA PHE A 157 2.35 10.37 -3.54
C PHE A 157 1.60 9.23 -4.20
N ALA A 158 1.99 7.98 -3.92
CA ALA A 158 1.30 6.82 -4.45
C ALA A 158 -0.14 6.73 -3.92
N ILE A 159 -0.34 6.82 -2.60
CA ILE A 159 -1.65 6.74 -1.95
C ILE A 159 -2.58 7.84 -2.45
N VAL A 160 -2.10 9.08 -2.54
CA VAL A 160 -2.91 10.19 -3.07
C VAL A 160 -3.26 9.91 -4.53
N SER A 161 -2.29 9.44 -5.31
CA SER A 161 -2.50 9.13 -6.72
C SER A 161 -3.40 7.94 -6.99
N ASP A 162 -3.54 6.97 -6.09
CA ASP A 162 -4.44 5.82 -6.26
C ASP A 162 -5.87 6.11 -5.78
N ARG A 163 -6.11 7.28 -5.19
CA ARG A 163 -7.39 7.66 -4.58
C ARG A 163 -7.97 8.97 -5.09
N MET A 164 -7.20 9.76 -5.84
CA MET A 164 -7.61 11.11 -6.24
C MET A 164 -8.88 11.08 -7.10
N GLU A 165 -9.05 10.06 -7.94
CA GLU A 165 -10.18 9.92 -8.85
C GLU A 165 -11.51 9.92 -8.10
N LEU A 166 -11.57 9.30 -6.92
CA LEU A 166 -12.76 9.29 -6.06
C LEU A 166 -13.10 10.71 -5.55
N PHE A 167 -12.08 11.52 -5.21
CA PHE A 167 -12.29 12.91 -4.79
C PHE A 167 -12.76 13.79 -5.94
N PHE A 168 -12.22 13.58 -7.14
CA PHE A 168 -12.63 14.30 -8.34
C PHE A 168 -14.04 13.92 -8.77
N LEU A 169 -14.40 12.64 -8.76
CA LEU A 169 -15.77 12.19 -9.00
C LEU A 169 -16.75 12.79 -7.99
N ASN A 170 -16.37 12.83 -6.71
CA ASN A 170 -17.19 13.47 -5.67
C ASN A 170 -17.36 14.98 -5.89
N LYS A 171 -16.35 15.64 -6.47
CA LYS A 171 -16.37 17.08 -6.74
C LYS A 171 -17.17 17.45 -8.00
N TYR A 172 -17.01 16.70 -9.09
CA TYR A 172 -17.55 17.04 -10.40
C TYR A 172 -18.85 16.30 -10.75
N HIS A 173 -19.09 15.15 -10.14
CA HIS A 173 -20.24 14.28 -10.41
C HIS A 173 -21.00 14.00 -9.10
N SER A 174 -21.44 12.77 -8.89
CA SER A 174 -22.32 12.40 -7.78
C SER A 174 -21.75 11.28 -6.91
N ASN A 175 -22.33 11.09 -5.73
CA ASN A 175 -21.97 9.99 -4.83
C ASN A 175 -22.20 8.62 -5.47
N GLU A 176 -23.18 8.50 -6.36
CA GLU A 176 -23.44 7.29 -7.14
C GLU A 176 -22.29 6.98 -8.10
N ALA A 177 -21.70 8.01 -8.73
CA ALA A 177 -20.52 7.84 -9.58
C ALA A 177 -19.28 7.39 -8.76
N VAL A 178 -19.11 7.97 -7.57
CA VAL A 178 -18.07 7.55 -6.61
C VAL A 178 -18.26 6.08 -6.20
N ALA A 179 -19.50 5.68 -5.91
CA ALA A 179 -19.84 4.32 -5.55
C ALA A 179 -19.60 3.35 -6.72
N ALA A 180 -20.05 3.69 -7.94
CA ALA A 180 -19.83 2.88 -9.13
C ALA A 180 -18.34 2.68 -9.44
N TYR A 181 -17.54 3.74 -9.36
CA TYR A 181 -16.09 3.63 -9.52
C TYR A 181 -15.44 2.81 -8.41
N GLY A 182 -15.84 3.02 -7.15
CA GLY A 182 -15.37 2.25 -6.00
C GLY A 182 -15.69 0.75 -6.10
N VAL A 183 -16.89 0.41 -6.61
CA VAL A 183 -17.30 -0.97 -6.90
C VAL A 183 -16.48 -1.57 -8.04
N ALA A 184 -16.21 -0.80 -9.09
CA ALA A 184 -15.33 -1.21 -10.20
C ALA A 184 -13.92 -1.58 -9.74
N LEU A 185 -13.43 -0.97 -8.65
CA LEU A 185 -12.11 -1.23 -8.09
C LEU A 185 -12.01 -2.53 -7.28
N GLN A 186 -13.12 -3.06 -6.75
CA GLN A 186 -13.09 -4.18 -5.79
C GLN A 186 -12.42 -5.46 -6.32
N PRO A 187 -12.67 -5.91 -7.57
CA PRO A 187 -12.03 -7.11 -8.11
C PRO A 187 -10.50 -7.01 -8.17
N PHE A 188 -9.93 -5.79 -8.22
CA PHE A 188 -8.48 -5.59 -8.24
C PHE A 188 -7.78 -5.87 -6.91
N SER A 189 -8.53 -6.13 -5.83
CA SER A 189 -7.95 -6.71 -4.60
C SER A 189 -7.19 -8.00 -4.87
N GLY A 190 -7.60 -8.80 -5.86
CA GLY A 190 -6.86 -9.97 -6.32
C GLY A 190 -5.47 -9.63 -6.88
N PHE A 191 -5.33 -8.52 -7.61
CA PHE A 191 -4.03 -8.04 -8.09
C PHE A 191 -3.12 -7.60 -6.94
N VAL A 192 -3.68 -6.99 -5.89
CA VAL A 192 -2.89 -6.63 -4.69
C VAL A 192 -2.28 -7.86 -4.04
N ILE A 193 -3.03 -8.97 -3.96
CA ILE A 193 -2.51 -10.25 -3.46
C ILE A 193 -1.38 -10.77 -4.38
N LEU A 194 -1.59 -10.74 -5.70
CA LEU A 194 -0.57 -11.13 -6.66
C LEU A 194 0.72 -10.30 -6.52
N PHE A 195 0.61 -8.97 -6.39
CA PHE A 195 1.76 -8.10 -6.17
C PHE A 195 2.49 -8.41 -4.86
N SER A 196 1.75 -8.72 -3.79
CA SER A 196 2.34 -9.12 -2.51
C SER A 196 3.14 -10.41 -2.63
N VAL A 197 2.60 -11.42 -3.33
CA VAL A 197 3.28 -12.70 -3.59
C VAL A 197 4.55 -12.47 -4.39
N LEU A 198 4.48 -11.71 -5.49
CA LEU A 198 5.65 -11.35 -6.29
C LEU A 198 6.70 -10.61 -5.45
N ASN A 199 6.28 -9.63 -4.65
CA ASN A 199 7.17 -8.88 -3.78
C ASN A 199 7.88 -9.81 -2.78
N SER A 200 7.15 -10.71 -2.12
CA SER A 200 7.74 -11.62 -1.12
C SER A 200 8.78 -12.59 -1.71
N MET A 201 8.65 -12.96 -2.99
CA MET A 201 9.56 -13.89 -3.66
C MET A 201 10.72 -13.20 -4.39
N ILE A 202 10.41 -12.14 -5.15
CA ILE A 202 11.35 -11.49 -6.07
C ILE A 202 12.25 -10.51 -5.31
N TYR A 203 11.69 -9.69 -4.42
CA TYR A 203 12.44 -8.63 -3.75
C TYR A 203 13.63 -9.16 -2.92
N PRO A 204 13.46 -10.16 -2.02
CA PRO A 204 14.60 -10.67 -1.24
C PRO A 204 15.72 -11.25 -2.09
N LYS A 205 15.39 -11.83 -3.24
CA LYS A 205 16.38 -12.39 -4.17
C LYS A 205 17.09 -11.30 -4.96
N LEU A 206 16.37 -10.26 -5.42
CA LEU A 206 16.99 -9.08 -6.02
C LEU A 206 17.95 -8.37 -5.06
N SER A 207 17.56 -8.18 -3.80
CA SER A 207 18.40 -7.55 -2.77
C SER A 207 19.69 -8.30 -2.49
N ARG A 208 19.71 -9.63 -2.65
CA ARG A 208 20.93 -10.45 -2.50
C ARG A 208 21.84 -10.42 -3.73
N LEU A 209 21.28 -10.09 -4.89
CA LEU A 209 21.99 -10.13 -6.17
C LEU A 209 22.49 -8.75 -6.61
N THR A 210 22.30 -7.69 -5.84
CA THR A 210 22.61 -6.29 -6.25
C THR A 210 24.02 -6.08 -6.79
N GLU A 211 25.01 -6.81 -6.26
CA GLU A 211 26.42 -6.74 -6.68
C GLU A 211 26.82 -7.87 -7.67
N ASN A 212 25.89 -8.79 -7.95
CA ASN A 212 26.13 -9.94 -8.82
C ASN A 212 25.68 -9.63 -10.26
N LYS A 213 26.47 -10.10 -11.25
CA LYS A 213 26.12 -10.06 -12.67
C LYS A 213 24.79 -10.76 -12.98
N GLU A 214 24.37 -11.71 -12.13
CA GLU A 214 23.09 -12.40 -12.24
C GLU A 214 21.86 -11.52 -11.96
N PHE A 215 22.01 -10.34 -11.36
CA PHE A 215 20.91 -9.42 -11.07
C PHE A 215 20.03 -9.17 -12.30
N THR A 216 20.68 -8.89 -13.42
CA THR A 216 20.02 -8.51 -14.68
C THR A 216 19.25 -9.67 -15.29
N SER A 217 19.86 -10.86 -15.29
CA SER A 217 19.22 -12.10 -15.77
C SER A 217 18.02 -12.46 -14.89
N TYR A 218 18.15 -12.34 -13.57
CA TYR A 218 17.05 -12.63 -12.65
C TYR A 218 15.92 -11.61 -12.77
N LEU A 219 16.23 -10.32 -12.94
CA LEU A 219 15.23 -9.29 -13.20
C LEU A 219 14.49 -9.54 -14.53
N GLY A 220 15.22 -9.83 -15.60
CA GLY A 220 14.63 -10.16 -16.91
C GLY A 220 13.69 -11.38 -16.84
N LYS A 221 14.10 -12.44 -16.13
CA LYS A 221 13.24 -13.62 -15.87
C LYS A 221 11.99 -13.24 -15.07
N SER A 222 12.14 -12.37 -14.07
CA SER A 222 11.03 -11.91 -13.24
C SER A 222 10.01 -11.11 -14.04
N ILE A 223 10.47 -10.25 -14.95
CA ILE A 223 9.60 -9.52 -15.90
C ILE A 223 8.91 -10.50 -16.84
N LEU A 224 9.64 -11.47 -17.41
CA LEU A 224 9.06 -12.46 -18.32
C LEU A 224 7.94 -13.26 -17.62
N VAL A 225 8.17 -13.69 -16.38
CA VAL A 225 7.14 -14.35 -15.57
C VAL A 225 5.94 -13.43 -15.38
N ALA A 226 6.14 -12.16 -15.02
CA ALA A 226 5.06 -11.19 -14.88
C ALA A 226 4.27 -10.98 -16.19
N VAL A 227 4.94 -10.96 -17.34
CA VAL A 227 4.31 -10.91 -18.67
C VAL A 227 3.46 -12.16 -18.93
N VAL A 228 3.97 -13.35 -18.64
CA VAL A 228 3.21 -14.60 -18.80
C VAL A 228 1.96 -14.59 -17.92
N PHE A 229 2.07 -14.14 -16.66
CA PHE A 229 0.90 -13.96 -15.78
C PHE A 229 -0.08 -12.93 -16.34
N ALA A 230 0.41 -11.78 -16.83
CA ALA A 230 -0.45 -10.76 -17.42
C ALA A 230 -1.21 -11.28 -18.65
N LEU A 231 -0.55 -12.05 -19.52
CA LEU A 231 -1.19 -12.69 -20.68
C LEU A 231 -2.22 -13.75 -20.26
N ALA A 232 -1.90 -14.57 -19.26
CA ALA A 232 -2.82 -15.57 -18.74
C ALA A 232 -4.07 -14.94 -18.07
N LEU A 233 -3.90 -13.79 -17.43
CA LEU A 233 -4.98 -13.03 -16.80
C LEU A 233 -5.72 -12.12 -17.78
N GLY A 234 -5.18 -11.86 -18.98
CA GLY A 234 -5.79 -10.98 -19.98
C GLY A 234 -7.26 -11.32 -20.30
N PRO A 235 -7.60 -12.57 -20.63
CA PRO A 235 -8.97 -12.97 -20.97
C PRO A 235 -10.01 -12.75 -19.86
N TRP A 236 -9.59 -12.65 -18.60
CA TRP A 236 -10.51 -12.47 -17.46
C TRP A 236 -11.27 -11.14 -17.49
N VAL A 237 -10.79 -10.15 -18.25
CA VAL A 237 -11.54 -8.89 -18.47
C VAL A 237 -12.93 -9.13 -19.07
N LEU A 238 -13.08 -10.18 -19.88
CA LEU A 238 -14.34 -10.55 -20.53
C LEU A 238 -15.36 -11.13 -19.55
N LEU A 239 -14.93 -11.54 -18.36
CA LEU A 239 -15.81 -12.06 -17.31
C LEU A 239 -16.41 -10.94 -16.45
N GLY A 240 -16.16 -9.66 -16.78
CA GLY A 240 -16.67 -8.51 -16.03
C GLY A 240 -18.16 -8.60 -15.73
N ASP A 241 -19.02 -8.74 -16.75
CA ASP A 241 -20.47 -8.80 -16.56
C ASP A 241 -20.89 -9.91 -15.57
N TRP A 242 -20.27 -11.09 -15.69
CA TRP A 242 -20.54 -12.22 -14.82
C TRP A 242 -20.10 -11.96 -13.38
N VAL A 243 -18.86 -11.45 -13.19
CA VAL A 243 -18.31 -11.14 -11.87
C VAL A 243 -19.17 -10.09 -11.16
N PHE A 244 -19.54 -9.02 -11.84
CA PHE A 244 -20.33 -7.94 -11.22
C PHE A 244 -21.78 -8.36 -10.96
N SER A 245 -22.38 -9.17 -11.85
CA SER A 245 -23.71 -9.74 -11.60
C SER A 245 -23.71 -10.69 -10.40
N ALA A 246 -22.69 -11.53 -10.26
CA ALA A 246 -22.56 -12.47 -9.14
C ALA A 246 -22.28 -11.77 -7.80
N LEU A 247 -21.40 -10.77 -7.78
CA LEU A 247 -20.97 -10.10 -6.54
C LEU A 247 -21.93 -8.99 -6.07
N PHE A 248 -22.56 -8.27 -7.01
CA PHE A 248 -23.34 -7.07 -6.69
C PHE A 248 -24.81 -7.16 -7.10
N SER A 249 -25.28 -8.32 -7.56
CA SER A 249 -26.67 -8.56 -7.96
C SER A 249 -27.20 -7.54 -8.99
N GLY A 250 -26.32 -7.07 -9.90
CA GLY A 250 -26.68 -6.12 -10.95
C GLY A 250 -26.91 -4.67 -10.49
N LYS A 251 -26.60 -4.32 -9.24
CA LYS A 251 -26.84 -2.96 -8.69
C LYS A 251 -25.92 -1.87 -9.26
N TYR A 252 -24.82 -2.24 -9.92
CA TYR A 252 -23.81 -1.31 -10.44
C TYR A 252 -23.41 -1.65 -11.88
N PRO A 253 -24.32 -1.48 -12.87
CA PRO A 253 -24.03 -1.79 -14.27
C PRO A 253 -22.90 -0.92 -14.84
N GLU A 254 -22.86 0.37 -14.46
CA GLU A 254 -21.82 1.32 -14.87
C GLU A 254 -20.41 0.94 -14.40
N SER A 255 -20.28 0.05 -13.40
CA SER A 255 -18.97 -0.39 -12.91
C SER A 255 -18.27 -1.35 -13.86
N VAL A 256 -19.01 -2.07 -14.73
CA VAL A 256 -18.41 -3.04 -15.65
C VAL A 256 -17.51 -2.39 -16.70
N PRO A 257 -17.96 -1.40 -17.49
CA PRO A 257 -17.08 -0.76 -18.48
C PRO A 257 -15.91 -0.02 -17.82
N VAL A 258 -16.11 0.54 -16.62
CA VAL A 258 -15.04 1.16 -15.82
C VAL A 258 -13.99 0.12 -15.42
N PHE A 259 -14.42 -1.04 -14.92
CA PHE A 259 -13.54 -2.16 -14.60
C PHE A 259 -12.76 -2.63 -15.84
N GLN A 260 -13.44 -2.79 -16.98
CA GLN A 260 -12.81 -3.23 -18.23
C GLN A 260 -11.74 -2.24 -18.70
N LEU A 261 -11.95 -0.93 -18.51
CA LEU A 261 -10.97 0.10 -18.85
C LEU A 261 -9.79 0.15 -17.86
N LEU A 262 -10.04 -0.09 -16.58
CA LEU A 262 -9.00 -0.18 -15.54
C LEU A 262 -8.18 -1.49 -15.65
N TYR A 263 -8.74 -2.56 -16.20
CA TYR A 263 -8.11 -3.87 -16.19
C TYR A 263 -6.73 -3.92 -16.88
N PRO A 264 -6.56 -3.36 -18.10
CA PRO A 264 -5.25 -3.25 -18.74
C PRO A 264 -4.22 -2.55 -17.86
N ASN A 265 -4.61 -1.49 -17.14
CA ASN A 265 -3.71 -0.78 -16.25
C ASN A 265 -3.09 -1.71 -15.19
N TYR A 266 -3.89 -2.55 -14.54
CA TYR A 266 -3.40 -3.50 -13.54
C TYR A 266 -2.53 -4.62 -14.15
N LEU A 267 -2.81 -5.05 -15.38
CA LEU A 267 -1.93 -5.97 -16.11
C LEU A 267 -0.56 -5.33 -16.40
N PHE A 268 -0.53 -4.06 -16.83
CA PHE A 268 0.73 -3.35 -17.03
C PHE A 268 1.47 -3.12 -15.71
N GLN A 269 0.79 -2.75 -14.63
CA GLN A 269 1.41 -2.66 -13.30
C GLN A 269 2.07 -3.98 -12.90
N LEU A 270 1.44 -5.12 -13.18
CA LEU A 270 2.02 -6.44 -12.94
C LEU A 270 3.34 -6.62 -13.67
N VAL A 271 3.37 -6.30 -14.97
CA VAL A 271 4.58 -6.38 -15.82
C VAL A 271 5.69 -5.46 -15.31
N PHE A 272 5.37 -4.24 -14.89
CA PHE A 272 6.35 -3.26 -14.41
C PHE A 272 6.74 -3.44 -12.94
N SER A 273 6.00 -4.23 -12.15
CA SER A 273 6.25 -4.41 -10.72
C SER A 273 7.66 -4.90 -10.37
N PRO A 274 8.31 -5.84 -11.12
CA PRO A 274 9.66 -6.29 -10.81
C PRO A 274 10.71 -5.17 -10.97
N LEU A 275 10.50 -4.22 -11.89
CA LEU A 275 11.38 -3.07 -12.06
C LEU A 275 11.30 -2.14 -10.83
N GLY A 276 10.10 -1.92 -10.30
CA GLY A 276 9.92 -1.16 -9.05
C GLY A 276 10.61 -1.85 -7.86
N MET A 277 10.47 -3.17 -7.74
CA MET A 277 11.17 -3.97 -6.71
C MET A 277 12.69 -3.89 -6.87
N ALA A 278 13.19 -3.89 -8.10
CA ALA A 278 14.61 -3.74 -8.38
C ALA A 278 15.15 -2.37 -7.95
N LEU A 279 14.42 -1.27 -8.19
CA LEU A 279 14.83 0.05 -7.67
C LEU A 279 14.90 0.07 -6.15
N PHE A 280 13.93 -0.56 -5.48
CA PHE A 280 13.94 -0.66 -4.03
C PHE A 280 15.13 -1.49 -3.54
N ALA A 281 15.42 -2.63 -4.20
CA ALA A 281 16.56 -3.48 -3.90
C ALA A 281 17.92 -2.77 -4.11
N LEU A 282 18.03 -1.94 -5.13
CA LEU A 282 19.21 -1.11 -5.43
C LEU A 282 19.37 0.10 -4.49
N GLY A 283 18.51 0.25 -3.47
CA GLY A 283 18.58 1.37 -2.53
C GLY A 283 18.24 2.71 -3.18
N GLN A 284 17.34 2.74 -4.17
CA GLN A 284 16.90 3.94 -4.89
C GLN A 284 15.47 4.40 -4.52
N PRO A 285 15.09 4.56 -3.23
CA PRO A 285 13.73 5.00 -2.86
C PRO A 285 13.43 6.43 -3.35
N ARG A 286 14.47 7.25 -3.60
CA ARG A 286 14.31 8.58 -4.20
C ARG A 286 13.73 8.51 -5.61
N LEU A 287 14.15 7.54 -6.43
CA LEU A 287 13.60 7.38 -7.77
C LEU A 287 12.16 6.88 -7.72
N LEU A 288 11.83 5.98 -6.79
CA LEU A 288 10.43 5.59 -6.54
C LEU A 288 9.55 6.78 -6.15
N ALA A 289 10.06 7.69 -5.33
CA ALA A 289 9.34 8.92 -4.98
C ALA A 289 9.11 9.83 -6.21
N ILE A 290 10.10 9.96 -7.09
CA ILE A 290 9.96 10.71 -8.34
C ILE A 290 8.92 10.06 -9.25
N LEU A 291 8.95 8.73 -9.41
CA LEU A 291 7.98 7.98 -10.22
C LEU A 291 6.55 8.15 -9.70
N ALA A 292 6.36 8.07 -8.39
CA ALA A 292 5.05 8.30 -7.76
C ALA A 292 4.60 9.76 -7.88
N LEU A 293 5.52 10.72 -7.79
CA LEU A 293 5.23 12.14 -8.00
C LEU A 293 4.83 12.44 -9.45
N VAL A 294 5.53 11.87 -10.42
CA VAL A 294 5.19 12.01 -11.85
C VAL A 294 3.79 11.47 -12.09
N ARG A 295 3.48 10.27 -11.57
CA ARG A 295 2.13 9.71 -11.64
C ARG A 295 1.08 10.64 -11.03
N LEU A 296 1.35 11.17 -9.84
CA LEU A 296 0.46 12.11 -9.15
C LEU A 296 0.22 13.39 -9.98
N ILE A 297 1.27 14.00 -10.55
CA ILE A 297 1.13 15.24 -11.33
C ILE A 297 0.33 14.99 -12.61
N PHE A 298 0.67 13.94 -13.36
CA PHE A 298 -0.05 13.62 -14.59
C PHE A 298 -1.49 13.18 -14.30
N GLY A 299 -1.72 12.40 -13.25
CA GLY A 299 -3.05 12.04 -12.77
C GLY A 299 -3.89 13.27 -12.44
N LEU A 300 -3.36 14.22 -11.66
CA LEU A 300 -4.09 15.45 -11.31
C LEU A 300 -4.47 16.28 -12.55
N VAL A 301 -3.59 16.37 -13.54
CA VAL A 301 -3.88 17.08 -14.79
C VAL A 301 -4.97 16.36 -15.58
N LEU A 302 -4.82 15.04 -15.77
CA LEU A 302 -5.76 14.23 -16.54
C LEU A 302 -7.12 14.12 -15.86
N ASP A 303 -7.18 14.03 -14.54
CA ASP A 303 -8.41 14.02 -13.76
C ASP A 303 -9.20 15.31 -13.94
N ASN A 304 -8.54 16.47 -13.89
CA ASN A 304 -9.19 17.76 -14.15
C ASN A 304 -9.72 17.90 -15.59
N LEU A 305 -9.13 17.19 -16.55
CA LEU A 305 -9.52 17.28 -17.96
C LEU A 305 -10.59 16.26 -18.33
N LEU A 306 -10.43 15.00 -17.91
CA LEU A 306 -11.25 13.87 -18.36
C LEU A 306 -12.46 13.61 -17.46
N ILE A 307 -12.34 13.78 -16.14
CA ILE A 307 -13.44 13.47 -15.23
C ILE A 307 -14.65 14.40 -15.46
N PRO A 308 -14.51 15.72 -15.62
CA PRO A 308 -15.68 16.59 -15.83
C PRO A 308 -16.53 16.19 -17.05
N GLU A 309 -15.92 15.74 -18.14
CA GLU A 309 -16.60 15.40 -19.38
C GLU A 309 -17.05 13.92 -19.44
N TYR A 310 -16.24 13.00 -18.92
CA TYR A 310 -16.45 11.55 -19.09
C TYR A 310 -16.78 10.79 -17.80
N GLY A 311 -16.94 11.48 -16.67
CA GLY A 311 -17.33 10.87 -15.39
C GLY A 311 -16.43 9.72 -14.96
N THR A 312 -17.03 8.57 -14.63
CA THR A 312 -16.31 7.38 -14.16
C THR A 312 -15.38 6.77 -15.21
N MET A 313 -15.73 6.90 -16.50
CA MET A 313 -14.85 6.49 -17.61
C MET A 313 -13.66 7.43 -17.73
N GLY A 314 -13.88 8.74 -17.53
CA GLY A 314 -12.83 9.74 -17.44
C GLY A 314 -11.84 9.44 -16.32
N ALA A 315 -12.34 9.06 -15.15
CA ALA A 315 -11.52 8.64 -14.01
C ALA A 315 -10.67 7.38 -14.32
N ALA A 316 -11.26 6.37 -14.95
CA ALA A 316 -10.52 5.17 -15.34
C ALA A 316 -9.44 5.47 -16.41
N GLY A 317 -9.79 6.32 -17.40
CA GLY A 317 -8.85 6.76 -18.42
C GLY A 317 -7.70 7.60 -17.86
N ALA A 318 -8.01 8.55 -16.96
CA ALA A 318 -7.01 9.39 -16.32
C ALA A 318 -6.04 8.56 -15.45
N PHE A 319 -6.56 7.60 -14.67
CA PHE A 319 -5.73 6.69 -13.89
C PHE A 319 -4.76 5.88 -14.78
N PHE A 320 -5.25 5.31 -15.89
CA PHE A 320 -4.40 4.55 -16.81
C PHE A 320 -3.35 5.42 -17.50
N LEU A 321 -3.78 6.55 -18.09
CA LEU A 321 -2.90 7.44 -18.83
C LEU A 321 -1.87 8.12 -17.92
N GLY A 322 -2.23 8.41 -16.66
CA GLY A 322 -1.33 9.02 -15.67
C GLY A 322 -0.15 8.12 -15.27
N GLN A 323 -0.27 6.80 -15.47
CA GLN A 323 0.78 5.83 -15.14
C GLN A 323 1.86 5.74 -16.22
N ILE A 324 1.48 6.01 -17.47
CA ILE A 324 2.34 5.84 -18.66
C ILE A 324 3.67 6.60 -18.53
N PRO A 325 3.71 7.89 -18.15
CA PRO A 325 4.99 8.61 -17.99
C PRO A 325 5.92 7.96 -16.97
N SER A 326 5.37 7.43 -15.88
CA SER A 326 6.14 6.72 -14.85
C SER A 326 6.74 5.43 -15.40
N TRP A 327 5.98 4.63 -16.16
CA TRP A 327 6.51 3.43 -16.81
C TRP A 327 7.59 3.72 -17.85
N PHE A 328 7.46 4.81 -18.61
CA PHE A 328 8.50 5.24 -19.55
C PHE A 328 9.79 5.64 -18.84
N LEU A 329 9.69 6.43 -17.76
CA LEU A 329 10.86 6.82 -16.96
C LEU A 329 11.53 5.60 -16.32
N LEU A 330 10.73 4.68 -15.77
CA LEU A 330 11.21 3.44 -15.17
C LEU A 330 11.94 2.56 -16.19
N SER A 331 11.34 2.36 -17.37
CA SER A 331 11.94 1.59 -18.46
C SER A 331 13.22 2.25 -18.97
N GLY A 332 13.19 3.57 -19.19
CA GLY A 332 14.33 4.35 -19.64
C GLY A 332 15.51 4.28 -18.66
N TYR A 333 15.23 4.33 -17.35
CA TYR A 333 16.25 4.15 -16.32
C TYR A 333 16.95 2.80 -16.44
N PHE A 334 16.20 1.70 -16.54
CA PHE A 334 16.81 0.37 -16.64
C PHE A 334 17.51 0.15 -17.99
N LEU A 335 16.98 0.68 -19.09
CA LEU A 335 17.67 0.66 -20.38
C LEU A 335 19.02 1.41 -20.33
N ALA A 336 19.08 2.56 -19.65
CA ALA A 336 20.31 3.31 -19.47
C ALA A 336 21.28 2.61 -18.50
N TYR A 337 20.77 2.04 -17.41
CA TYR A 337 21.53 1.28 -16.42
C TYR A 337 22.19 0.03 -17.04
N TYR A 338 21.56 -0.57 -18.06
CA TYR A 338 22.07 -1.76 -18.75
C TYR A 338 22.80 -1.49 -20.06
N LYS A 339 22.92 -0.23 -20.51
CA LYS A 339 23.83 0.07 -21.61
C LYS A 339 25.24 -0.36 -21.18
N PRO A 340 25.95 -1.23 -21.94
CA PRO A 340 27.36 -1.45 -21.71
C PRO A 340 28.02 -0.08 -21.77
N SER A 341 28.80 0.31 -20.77
CA SER A 341 29.76 1.39 -20.96
C SER A 341 30.57 1.00 -22.18
N ALA A 342 30.34 1.70 -23.29
CA ALA A 342 31.18 1.60 -24.47
C ALA A 342 32.60 1.94 -23.98
N LYS A 343 33.44 0.92 -23.91
CA LYS A 343 34.88 1.08 -23.82
C LYS A 343 35.42 1.27 -25.23
#